data_AF-A0A6B1D413-F1
#
_entry.id   AF-A0A6B1D413-F1
#
_cell.length_a   1.000
_cell.length_b   1.000
_cell.length_c   1.000
_cell.angle_alpha   90.00
_cell.angle_beta   90.00
_cell.angle_gamma   90.00
#
_symmetry.space_group_name_H-M   'P 1'
#
loop_
_entity.id
_entity.type
_entity.pdbx_description
1 polymer ?
#
loop_
_entity_poly.entity_id
_entity_poly.type
_entity_poly.pdbx_seq_one_letter_code
_entity_poly.pdbx_strand_id
1 'polypeptide(L)'
;MYDWTVLNQTVSETLAGDAVGAPLFVRWTAAAALSTPELKPLLAEMSAYAESWLSARPRRIYATGSSDAGHLSLALEYANGQSALLAISLAHDHPSMNLVILGARGAIYQTGSQVTARAGSLAGGADEKRQHAAVSSTSQMVAVIDKSLFSKQPVSLSPSGDQP
;
A
#
# COMPACT_ATOMS: atom_id res chain seq x y z
N MET A 1 -13.00 3.42 7.22
CA MET A 1 -12.04 2.60 6.45
C MET A 1 -12.20 2.99 5.00
N TYR A 2 -11.11 3.42 4.34
CA TYR A 2 -11.13 3.74 2.91
C TYR A 2 -11.34 2.46 2.12
N ASP A 3 -12.09 2.55 1.03
CA ASP A 3 -12.33 1.40 0.16
C ASP A 3 -11.46 1.52 -1.08
N TRP A 4 -10.29 0.87 -1.03
CA TRP A 4 -9.34 0.83 -2.14
C TRP A 4 -9.65 -0.30 -3.14
N THR A 5 -10.72 -1.07 -2.95
CA THR A 5 -10.99 -2.27 -3.74
C THR A 5 -11.20 -1.96 -5.22
N VAL A 6 -11.92 -0.87 -5.53
CA VAL A 6 -12.14 -0.42 -6.91
C VAL A 6 -10.81 -0.03 -7.57
N LEU A 7 -9.97 0.74 -6.86
CA LEU A 7 -8.64 1.11 -7.36
C LEU A 7 -7.80 -0.15 -7.63
N ASN A 8 -7.76 -1.07 -6.68
CA ASN A 8 -7.01 -2.30 -6.82
C ASN A 8 -7.49 -3.14 -8.00
N GLN A 9 -8.80 -3.26 -8.18
CA GLN A 9 -9.39 -3.99 -9.30
C GLN A 9 -8.96 -3.37 -10.64
N THR A 10 -9.13 -2.05 -10.80
CA THR A 10 -8.75 -1.33 -12.03
C THR A 10 -7.26 -1.45 -12.34
N VAL A 11 -6.40 -1.30 -11.33
CA VAL A 11 -4.94 -1.45 -11.51
C VAL A 11 -4.60 -2.89 -11.90
N SER A 12 -5.18 -3.87 -11.21
CA SER A 12 -4.90 -5.29 -11.46
C SER A 12 -5.32 -5.70 -12.88
N GLU A 13 -6.48 -5.26 -13.34
CA GLU A 13 -6.95 -5.49 -14.71
C GLU A 13 -6.03 -4.84 -15.74
N THR A 14 -5.58 -3.61 -15.49
CA THR A 14 -4.67 -2.89 -16.39
C THR A 14 -3.30 -3.60 -16.49
N LEU A 15 -2.78 -4.09 -15.37
CA LEU A 15 -1.54 -4.86 -15.33
C LEU A 15 -1.69 -6.23 -16.01
N ALA A 16 -2.82 -6.91 -15.81
CA ALA A 16 -3.12 -8.19 -16.46
C ALA A 16 -3.22 -8.07 -17.99
N GLY A 17 -3.63 -6.91 -18.50
CA GLY A 17 -3.62 -6.59 -19.92
C GLY A 17 -2.23 -6.36 -20.53
N ASP A 18 -1.16 -6.38 -19.72
CA ASP A 18 0.25 -6.25 -20.12
C ASP A 18 0.59 -4.93 -20.87
N ALA A 19 -0.31 -3.95 -20.84
CA ALA A 19 -0.18 -2.68 -21.56
C ALA A 19 1.02 -1.85 -21.09
N VAL A 20 1.43 -2.00 -19.82
CA VAL A 20 2.56 -1.27 -19.21
C VAL A 20 3.81 -2.14 -19.05
N GLY A 21 3.74 -3.43 -19.41
CA GLY A 21 4.79 -4.42 -19.14
C GLY A 21 4.98 -4.71 -17.65
N ALA A 22 6.09 -5.36 -17.30
CA ALA A 22 6.41 -5.68 -15.91
C ALA A 22 6.50 -4.39 -15.06
N PRO A 23 5.76 -4.28 -13.94
CA PRO A 23 5.78 -3.10 -13.10
C PRO A 23 7.09 -3.03 -12.29
N LEU A 24 7.72 -1.86 -12.29
CA LEU A 24 9.04 -1.60 -11.72
C LEU A 24 8.98 -0.66 -10.52
N PHE A 25 8.03 0.26 -10.52
CA PHE A 25 7.94 1.27 -9.46
C PHE A 25 6.49 1.67 -9.18
N VAL A 26 6.16 1.87 -7.90
CA VAL A 26 4.87 2.40 -7.44
C VAL A 26 5.10 3.65 -6.60
N ARG A 27 4.38 4.73 -6.91
CA ARG A 27 4.21 5.87 -6.00
C ARG A 27 2.73 6.03 -5.70
N TRP A 28 2.36 5.89 -4.43
CA TRP A 28 0.98 6.08 -4.00
C TRP A 28 0.92 7.00 -2.79
N THR A 29 0.30 8.17 -2.98
CA THR A 29 0.06 9.14 -1.92
C THR A 29 -1.44 9.24 -1.66
N ALA A 30 -1.85 9.23 -0.40
CA ALA A 30 -3.23 9.44 0.01
C ALA A 30 -3.32 10.54 1.07
N ALA A 31 -4.35 11.37 0.98
CA ALA A 31 -4.76 12.29 2.01
C ALA A 31 -6.06 11.74 2.62
N ALA A 32 -6.04 11.45 3.91
CA ALA A 32 -7.13 10.89 4.67
C ALA A 32 -7.82 11.98 5.51
N ALA A 33 -9.14 11.90 5.73
CA ALA A 33 -9.88 12.77 6.64
C ALA A 33 -9.27 12.78 8.06
N LEU A 34 -9.35 13.92 8.75
CA LEU A 34 -8.86 14.10 10.14
C LEU A 34 -9.45 13.09 11.14
N SER A 35 -10.68 12.62 10.92
CA SER A 35 -11.33 11.61 11.78
C SER A 35 -10.82 10.18 11.54
N THR A 36 -9.79 10.00 10.71
CA THR A 36 -9.22 8.69 10.41
C THR A 36 -8.45 8.21 11.64
N PRO A 37 -8.88 7.09 12.26
CA PRO A 37 -8.40 6.73 13.58
C PRO A 37 -6.93 6.30 13.61
N GLU A 38 -6.40 5.68 12.53
CA GLU A 38 -5.00 5.21 12.51
C GLU A 38 -4.39 5.20 11.10
N LEU A 39 -3.24 5.87 10.94
CA LEU A 39 -2.53 5.94 9.65
C LEU A 39 -1.70 4.68 9.33
N LYS A 40 -1.16 4.00 10.36
CA LYS A 40 -0.28 2.83 10.16
C LYS A 40 -1.01 1.65 9.50
N PRO A 41 -2.23 1.26 9.92
CA PRO A 41 -2.97 0.18 9.26
C PRO A 41 -3.30 0.50 7.80
N LEU A 42 -3.62 1.76 7.49
CA LEU A 42 -3.87 2.18 6.11
C LEU A 42 -2.62 2.09 5.24
N LEU A 43 -1.47 2.51 5.80
CA LEU A 43 -0.19 2.42 5.09
C LEU A 43 0.26 0.97 4.90
N ALA A 44 -0.05 0.09 5.86
CA ALA A 44 0.13 -1.36 5.73
C ALA A 44 -0.78 -1.96 4.64
N GLU A 45 -2.02 -1.52 4.55
CA GLU A 45 -2.95 -1.92 3.49
C GLU A 45 -2.45 -1.47 2.11
N MET A 46 -1.98 -0.23 1.98
CA MET A 46 -1.35 0.28 0.76
C MET A 46 -0.13 -0.57 0.34
N SER A 47 0.69 -1.02 1.31
CA SER A 47 1.82 -1.91 1.06
C SER A 47 1.37 -3.25 0.48
N ALA A 48 0.31 -3.85 1.03
CA ALA A 48 -0.21 -5.13 0.55
C ALA A 48 -0.68 -5.05 -0.92
N TYR A 49 -1.33 -3.96 -1.31
CA TYR A 49 -1.69 -3.73 -2.71
C TYR A 49 -0.46 -3.53 -3.61
N ALA A 50 0.52 -2.72 -3.18
CA ALA A 50 1.75 -2.52 -3.94
C ALA A 50 2.52 -3.84 -4.14
N GLU A 51 2.57 -4.71 -3.12
CA GLU A 51 3.12 -6.07 -3.21
C GLU A 51 2.40 -6.92 -4.25
N SER A 52 1.07 -6.86 -4.28
CA SER A 52 0.26 -7.57 -5.26
C SER A 52 0.54 -7.08 -6.68
N TRP A 53 0.58 -5.75 -6.89
CA TRP A 53 0.84 -5.17 -8.20
C TRP A 53 2.24 -5.47 -8.71
N LEU A 54 3.25 -5.42 -7.84
CA LEU A 54 4.63 -5.74 -8.18
C LEU A 54 4.91 -7.24 -8.24
N SER A 55 3.96 -8.08 -7.80
CA SER A 55 4.12 -9.53 -7.67
C SER A 55 5.39 -9.91 -6.89
N ALA A 56 5.72 -9.12 -5.86
CA ALA A 56 6.94 -9.25 -5.09
C ALA A 56 6.73 -8.85 -3.63
N ARG A 57 7.50 -9.45 -2.73
CA ARG A 57 7.55 -9.07 -1.32
C ARG A 57 8.67 -8.06 -1.05
N PRO A 58 8.46 -7.05 -0.18
CA PRO A 58 9.52 -6.13 0.20
C PRO A 58 10.62 -6.88 0.95
N ARG A 59 11.87 -6.57 0.62
CA ARG A 59 13.06 -7.04 1.32
C ARG A 59 13.57 -6.01 2.32
N ARG A 60 13.37 -4.71 2.06
CA ARG A 60 13.72 -3.63 2.99
C ARG A 60 12.60 -2.61 3.05
N ILE A 61 12.30 -2.17 4.26
CA ILE A 61 11.23 -1.22 4.55
C ILE A 61 11.83 -0.09 5.37
N TYR A 62 11.62 1.14 4.91
CA TYR A 62 12.02 2.35 5.62
C TYR A 62 10.82 3.24 5.87
N ALA A 63 10.47 3.43 7.13
CA ALA A 63 9.37 4.28 7.54
C ALA A 63 9.86 5.64 8.05
N THR A 64 9.14 6.70 7.69
CA THR A 64 9.39 8.07 8.16
C THR A 64 8.08 8.79 8.45
N GLY A 65 8.17 9.91 9.15
CA GLY A 65 7.03 10.73 9.55
C GLY A 65 6.62 10.50 11.00
N SER A 66 5.44 10.98 11.35
CA SER A 66 4.84 10.83 12.67
C SER A 66 3.32 10.72 12.56
N SER A 67 2.75 9.68 13.19
CA SER A 67 1.31 9.55 13.34
C SER A 67 0.70 10.77 14.04
N ASP A 68 1.38 11.30 15.06
CA ASP A 68 0.90 12.45 15.84
C ASP A 68 0.93 13.74 15.02
N ALA A 69 1.91 13.86 14.12
CA ALA A 69 1.98 14.95 13.15
C ALA A 69 1.11 14.71 11.90
N GLY A 70 0.30 13.65 11.90
CA GLY A 70 -0.66 13.35 10.85
C GLY A 70 -0.05 12.99 9.50
N HIS A 71 1.20 12.50 9.44
CA HIS A 71 1.79 12.05 8.17
C HIS A 71 2.76 10.89 8.36
N LEU A 72 2.68 9.88 7.50
CA LEU A 72 3.57 8.74 7.47
C LEU A 72 3.96 8.40 6.03
N SER A 73 5.16 7.85 5.86
CA SER A 73 5.64 7.40 4.55
C SER A 73 6.47 6.12 4.67
N LEU A 74 6.38 5.26 3.65
CA LEU A 74 7.21 4.08 3.46
C LEU A 74 7.98 4.17 2.15
N ALA A 75 9.26 3.84 2.22
CA ALA A 75 10.03 3.38 1.08
C ALA A 75 10.23 1.86 1.19
N LEU A 76 9.86 1.14 0.13
CA LEU A 76 9.92 -0.30 0.03
C LEU A 76 10.89 -0.68 -1.09
N GLU A 77 11.87 -1.53 -0.79
CA GLU A 77 12.77 -2.15 -1.76
C GLU A 77 12.42 -3.63 -1.91
N TYR A 78 12.27 -4.11 -3.13
CA TYR A 78 11.90 -5.50 -3.44
C TYR A 78 13.11 -6.28 -3.97
N ALA A 79 13.05 -7.62 -3.93
CA ALA A 79 14.19 -8.48 -4.27
C ALA A 79 14.73 -8.28 -5.71
N ASN A 80 13.87 -7.96 -6.66
CA ASN A 80 14.20 -7.85 -8.08
C ASN A 80 14.47 -6.41 -8.54
N GLY A 81 14.83 -5.50 -7.62
CA GLY A 81 15.12 -4.09 -7.93
C GLY A 81 13.89 -3.20 -8.11
N GLN A 82 12.68 -3.77 -8.02
CA GLN A 82 11.45 -2.98 -7.97
C GLN A 82 11.41 -2.16 -6.67
N SER A 83 10.66 -1.07 -6.65
CA SER A 83 10.55 -0.19 -5.48
C SER A 83 9.16 0.42 -5.34
N ALA A 84 8.77 0.81 -4.12
CA ALA A 84 7.56 1.58 -3.90
C ALA A 84 7.75 2.71 -2.88
N LEU A 85 7.10 3.85 -3.15
CA LEU A 85 6.98 4.98 -2.25
C LEU A 85 5.50 5.18 -1.90
N LEU A 86 5.16 4.94 -0.63
CA LEU A 86 3.81 5.05 -0.12
C LEU A 86 3.78 6.19 0.89
N ALA A 87 2.78 7.06 0.82
CA ALA A 87 2.62 8.13 1.79
C ALA A 87 1.15 8.33 2.13
N ILE A 88 0.88 8.57 3.40
CA ILE A 88 -0.44 8.94 3.86
C ILE A 88 -0.35 10.14 4.81
N SER A 89 -1.22 11.12 4.61
CA SER A 89 -1.35 12.27 5.50
C SER A 89 -2.79 12.51 5.89
N LEU A 90 -3.02 13.19 7.01
CA LEU A 90 -4.33 13.73 7.35
C LEU A 90 -4.54 15.04 6.58
N ALA A 91 -5.72 15.20 6.00
CA ALA A 91 -6.17 16.37 5.25
C ALA A 91 -7.35 17.03 5.96
N HIS A 92 -7.33 18.36 5.99
CA HIS A 92 -8.38 19.18 6.61
C HIS A 92 -9.64 19.26 5.74
N ASP A 93 -9.48 19.27 4.41
CA ASP A 93 -10.58 19.58 3.49
C ASP A 93 -11.15 18.33 2.80
N HIS A 94 -10.36 17.68 1.93
CA HIS A 94 -10.86 16.62 1.07
C HIS A 94 -9.91 15.42 1.02
N PRO A 95 -10.40 14.21 1.36
CA PRO A 95 -9.64 12.99 1.12
C PRO A 95 -9.34 12.83 -0.36
N SER A 96 -8.08 12.56 -0.68
CA SER A 96 -7.62 12.45 -2.07
C SER A 96 -6.56 11.38 -2.20
N MET A 97 -6.31 10.93 -3.43
CA MET A 97 -5.19 10.06 -3.71
C MET A 97 -4.57 10.32 -5.08
N ASN A 98 -3.29 10.01 -5.17
CA ASN A 98 -2.54 9.97 -6.43
C ASN A 98 -1.75 8.68 -6.49
N LEU A 99 -1.84 7.99 -7.62
CA LEU A 99 -1.13 6.76 -7.92
C LEU A 99 -0.34 6.94 -9.21
N VAL A 100 0.92 6.52 -9.18
CA VAL A 100 1.76 6.34 -10.35
C VAL A 100 2.34 4.95 -10.30
N ILE A 101 2.17 4.18 -11.38
CA ILE A 101 2.86 2.91 -11.56
C ILE A 101 3.68 3.02 -12.83
N LEU A 102 4.99 2.76 -12.73
CA LEU A 102 5.88 2.70 -13.88
C LEU A 102 6.18 1.23 -14.17
N GLY A 103 5.94 0.82 -15.40
CA GLY A 103 6.33 -0.49 -15.92
C GLY A 103 7.35 -0.39 -17.04
N ALA A 104 7.87 -1.53 -17.48
CA ALA A 104 8.92 -1.61 -18.49
C ALA A 104 8.53 -1.01 -19.85
N ARG A 105 7.23 -0.87 -20.14
CA ARG A 105 6.72 -0.41 -21.45
C ARG A 105 5.71 0.74 -21.36
N GLY A 106 5.43 1.24 -20.17
CA GLY A 106 4.43 2.28 -19.99
C GLY A 106 4.22 2.67 -18.53
N ALA A 107 3.15 3.43 -18.28
CA ALA A 107 2.82 3.88 -16.94
C ALA A 107 1.31 4.03 -16.74
N ILE A 108 0.86 3.87 -15.50
CA ILE A 108 -0.50 4.13 -15.04
C ILE A 108 -0.45 5.39 -14.18
N TYR A 109 -1.36 6.34 -14.45
CA TYR A 109 -1.53 7.56 -13.67
C TYR A 109 -2.96 7.68 -13.20
N GLN A 110 -3.16 7.85 -11.89
CA GLN A 110 -4.42 8.26 -11.30
C GLN A 110 -4.13 9.50 -10.46
N THR A 111 -4.75 10.64 -10.80
CA THR A 111 -4.51 11.90 -10.09
C THR A 111 -5.81 12.51 -9.58
N GLY A 112 -5.75 13.17 -8.43
CA GLY A 112 -6.85 14.00 -7.92
C GLY A 112 -8.15 13.24 -7.64
N SER A 113 -8.08 11.93 -7.43
CA SER A 113 -9.28 11.14 -7.15
C SER A 113 -9.74 11.40 -5.73
N GLN A 114 -10.96 11.90 -5.57
CA GLN A 114 -11.60 11.98 -4.27
C GLN A 114 -11.87 10.57 -3.76
N VAL A 115 -11.45 10.29 -2.53
CA VAL A 115 -11.66 8.98 -1.92
C VAL A 115 -12.92 9.06 -1.07
N THR A 116 -14.01 8.47 -1.57
CA THR A 116 -15.25 8.39 -0.80
C THR A 116 -15.08 7.39 0.34
N ALA A 117 -15.46 7.78 1.56
CA ALA A 117 -15.63 6.82 2.64
C ALA A 117 -16.70 5.77 2.25
N ARG A 118 -16.49 4.53 2.68
CA ARG A 118 -17.30 3.35 2.29
C ARG A 118 -18.80 3.63 2.29
N ALA A 119 -19.44 3.53 1.12
CA ALA A 119 -20.88 3.33 1.04
C ALA A 119 -21.19 1.92 1.57
N GLY A 120 -22.07 1.82 2.56
CA GLY A 120 -22.42 0.53 3.15
C GLY A 120 -23.00 -0.44 2.12
N SER A 121 -22.51 -1.68 2.20
CA SER A 121 -23.10 -2.91 1.65
C SER A 121 -23.32 -2.98 0.13
N LEU A 122 -22.39 -3.66 -0.54
CA LEU A 122 -22.74 -4.57 -1.63
C LEU A 122 -22.20 -5.96 -1.27
N ALA A 123 -23.14 -6.89 -1.17
CA ALA A 123 -22.94 -8.26 -0.74
C ALA A 123 -22.06 -9.06 -1.71
N GLY A 124 -21.28 -9.98 -1.16
CA GLY A 124 -20.53 -10.99 -1.91
C GLY A 124 -19.58 -11.74 -1.00
N GLY A 125 -20.07 -12.85 -0.43
CA GLY A 125 -19.29 -13.68 0.48
C GLY A 125 -18.05 -14.26 -0.19
N ALA A 126 -16.89 -13.94 0.37
CA ALA A 126 -15.65 -14.66 0.14
C ALA A 126 -14.78 -14.64 1.40
N ASP A 127 -14.71 -15.80 2.05
CA ASP A 127 -13.48 -16.41 2.56
C ASP A 127 -12.88 -15.85 3.88
N GLU A 128 -13.41 -16.32 5.02
CA GLU A 128 -12.87 -16.08 6.37
C GLU A 128 -11.35 -16.37 6.47
N LYS A 129 -10.83 -17.34 5.69
CA LYS A 129 -9.39 -17.65 5.66
C LYS A 129 -8.56 -16.53 5.01
N ARG A 130 -9.07 -15.87 3.97
CA ARG A 130 -8.38 -14.71 3.34
C ARG A 130 -8.42 -13.50 4.25
N GLN A 131 -9.52 -13.30 4.99
CA GLN A 131 -9.60 -12.23 5.98
C GLN A 131 -8.59 -12.43 7.12
N HIS A 132 -8.45 -13.65 7.66
CA HIS A 132 -7.44 -13.91 8.70
C HIS A 132 -6.00 -13.70 8.22
N ALA A 133 -5.66 -14.13 7.00
CA ALA A 133 -4.33 -13.93 6.44
C ALA A 133 -4.02 -12.44 6.18
N ALA A 134 -4.99 -11.69 5.65
CA ALA A 134 -4.85 -10.25 5.41
C ALA A 134 -4.69 -9.46 6.72
N VAL A 135 -5.47 -9.79 7.76
CA VAL A 135 -5.37 -9.16 9.08
C VAL A 135 -4.02 -9.46 9.74
N SER A 136 -3.54 -10.70 9.65
CA SER A 136 -2.22 -11.11 10.16
C SER A 136 -1.07 -10.39 9.44
N SER A 137 -1.11 -10.33 8.10
CA SER A 137 -0.12 -9.61 7.29
C SER A 137 -0.10 -8.11 7.57
N THR A 138 -1.27 -7.49 7.75
CA THR A 138 -1.40 -6.07 8.11
C THR A 138 -0.77 -5.81 9.48
N SER A 139 -1.03 -6.69 10.46
CA SER A 139 -0.50 -6.55 11.82
C SER A 139 1.03 -6.69 11.86
N GLN A 140 1.58 -7.63 11.08
CA GLN A 140 3.02 -7.78 10.93
C GLN A 140 3.67 -6.55 10.29
N MET A 141 3.04 -6.00 9.24
CA MET A 141 3.54 -4.79 8.58
C MET A 141 3.51 -3.58 9.53
N VAL A 142 2.45 -3.41 10.33
CA VAL A 142 2.39 -2.36 11.36
C VAL A 142 3.55 -2.47 12.34
N ALA A 143 3.87 -3.68 12.82
CA ALA A 143 5.02 -3.89 13.71
C ALA A 143 6.37 -3.54 13.03
N VAL A 144 6.50 -3.78 11.72
CA VAL A 144 7.69 -3.40 10.95
C VAL A 144 7.80 -1.88 10.81
N ILE A 145 6.68 -1.21 10.53
CA ILE A 145 6.59 0.26 10.48
C ILE A 145 7.05 0.85 11.82
N ASP A 146 6.53 0.34 12.94
CA ASP A 146 6.91 0.78 14.28
C ASP A 146 8.41 0.62 14.55
N LYS A 147 8.95 -0.56 14.22
CA LYS A 147 10.38 -0.84 14.38
C LYS A 147 11.24 0.12 13.55
N SER A 148 10.84 0.40 12.32
CA SER A 148 11.59 1.31 11.44
C SER A 148 11.52 2.76 11.93
N LEU A 149 10.33 3.24 12.33
CA LEU A 149 10.15 4.58 12.90
C LEU A 149 10.96 4.77 14.19
N PHE A 150 10.95 3.77 15.07
CA PHE A 150 11.69 3.82 16.34
C PHE A 150 13.21 3.84 16.13
N SER A 151 13.72 2.95 15.28
CA SER A 151 15.17 2.84 15.03
C SER A 151 15.72 3.90 14.08
N LYS A 152 14.84 4.56 13.29
CA LYS A 152 15.21 5.44 12.17
C LYS A 152 16.11 4.76 11.14
N GLN A 153 16.02 3.44 11.04
CA GLN A 153 16.80 2.59 10.14
C GLN A 153 15.86 1.72 9.30
N PRO A 154 16.31 1.28 8.12
CA PRO A 154 15.55 0.31 7.33
C PRO A 154 15.49 -1.03 8.05
N VAL A 155 14.31 -1.65 8.05
CA VAL A 155 14.09 -3.01 8.53
C VAL A 155 14.21 -3.96 7.35
N SER A 156 15.17 -4.88 7.42
CA SER A 156 15.29 -5.98 6.45
C SER A 156 14.29 -7.08 6.81
N LEU A 157 13.54 -7.54 5.82
CA LEU A 157 12.68 -8.71 5.89
C LEU A 157 13.44 -9.89 5.31
N SER A 158 13.53 -10.98 6.07
CA SER A 158 14.04 -12.24 5.54
C SER A 158 13.04 -12.76 4.51
N PRO A 159 13.48 -13.28 3.36
CA PRO A 159 12.60 -14.10 2.54
C PRO A 159 12.17 -15.28 3.40
N SER A 160 10.89 -15.35 3.76
CA SER A 160 10.33 -16.57 4.34
C SER A 160 10.62 -17.70 3.34
N GLY A 161 11.41 -18.68 3.78
CA GLY A 161 12.11 -19.60 2.88
C GLY A 161 11.18 -20.36 1.94
N ASP A 162 11.64 -20.50 0.70
CA ASP A 162 11.54 -21.79 0.01
C ASP A 162 12.12 -22.83 0.97
N GLN A 163 11.26 -23.62 1.61
CA GLN A 163 11.68 -24.95 2.00
C GLN A 163 11.73 -25.80 0.72
N PRO A 164 12.83 -26.53 0.48
CA PRO A 164 12.94 -27.44 -0.65
C PRO A 164 11.92 -28.58 -0.59
#